data_AF-A0A2G9N219-F1
#
_entry.id   AF-A0A2G9N219-F1
#
_cell.length_a   1.000
_cell.length_b   1.000
_cell.length_c   1.000
_cell.angle_alpha   90.00
_cell.angle_beta   90.00
_cell.angle_gamma   90.00
#
_symmetry.space_group_name_H-M   'P 1'
#
loop_
_entity.id
_entity.type
_entity.pdbx_description
1 polymer ?
#
loop_
_entity_poly.entity_id
_entity_poly.type
_entity_poly.pdbx_seq_one_letter_code
_entity_poly.pdbx_strand_id
1 'polypeptide(L)' 'MTKISEIISTDDIERYKNLRHDLKESKRVHVRHFVLVFDYKKKENKIIFRDFDHHDKIYTK' A
#
# COMPACT_ATOMS: atom_id res chain seq x y z
N MET A 1 13.02 9.60 7.39
CA MET A 1 12.81 8.32 6.68
C MET A 1 11.61 8.43 5.78
N THR A 2 11.68 7.89 4.56
CA THR A 2 10.54 7.87 3.62
C THR A 2 9.59 6.72 3.95
N LYS A 3 8.30 6.86 3.61
CA LYS A 3 7.30 5.82 3.90
C LYS A 3 7.60 4.49 3.21
N ILE A 4 8.19 4.55 2.02
CA ILE A 4 8.66 3.38 1.27
C ILE A 4 9.73 2.63 2.08
N SER A 5 10.71 3.35 2.66
CA SER A 5 11.73 2.74 3.51
C SER A 5 11.12 2.05 4.74
N GLU A 6 10.06 2.61 5.31
CA GLU A 6 9.35 1.99 6.44
C GLU A 6 8.65 0.68 6.01
N ILE A 7 8.05 0.66 4.81
CA ILE A 7 7.33 -0.51 4.27
C ILE A 7 8.30 -1.64 3.89
N ILE A 8 9.46 -1.33 3.33
CA ILE A 8 10.44 -2.37 2.97
C ILE A 8 11.21 -2.92 4.18
N SER A 9 11.30 -2.16 5.26
CA SER A 9 12.04 -2.54 6.47
C SER A 9 11.16 -3.06 7.60
N THR A 10 9.85 -3.19 7.38
CA THR A 10 8.94 -3.73 8.40
C THR A 10 8.78 -5.23 8.24
N ASP A 11 8.90 -5.95 9.36
CA ASP A 11 8.64 -7.40 9.40
C ASP A 11 7.13 -7.73 9.33
N ASP A 12 6.27 -6.77 9.67
CA ASP A 12 4.82 -6.95 9.69
C ASP A 12 4.13 -6.10 8.60
N ILE A 13 4.29 -6.55 7.35
CA ILE A 13 3.57 -5.99 6.21
C ILE A 13 2.06 -6.27 6.30
N GLU A 14 1.65 -7.29 7.05
CA GLU A 14 0.24 -7.64 7.19
C GLU A 14 -0.55 -6.61 8.01
N ARG A 15 0.11 -5.83 8.89
CA ARG A 15 -0.48 -4.70 9.64
C ARG A 15 -1.16 -3.63 8.78
N TYR A 16 -0.75 -3.50 7.52
CA TYR A 16 -1.34 -2.50 6.63
C TYR A 16 -2.72 -2.91 6.15
N LYS A 17 -3.66 -1.97 6.24
CA LYS A 17 -5.06 -2.16 5.82
C LYS A 17 -5.12 -2.39 4.33
N ASN A 18 -6.04 -3.25 3.91
CA ASN A 18 -6.32 -3.45 2.50
C ASN A 18 -7.14 -2.27 1.94
N LEU A 19 -7.14 -2.11 0.61
CA LEU A 19 -8.14 -1.25 -0.02
C LEU A 19 -9.55 -1.81 0.20
N ARG A 20 -10.53 -0.90 0.21
CA ARG A 20 -11.94 -1.27 0.23
C ARG A 20 -12.38 -1.70 -1.19
N HIS A 21 -13.54 -2.35 -1.28
CA HIS A 21 -14.16 -2.84 -2.52
C HIS A 21 -13.35 -3.97 -3.20
N ASP A 22 -13.29 -3.99 -4.53
CA ASP A 22 -12.75 -5.10 -5.33
C ASP A 22 -11.22 -5.25 -5.24
N LEU A 23 -10.54 -4.29 -4.59
CA LEU A 23 -9.08 -4.25 -4.42
C LEU A 23 -8.63 -4.81 -3.06
N LYS A 24 -9.38 -5.78 -2.50
CA LYS A 24 -9.10 -6.40 -1.19
C LYS A 24 -7.72 -7.06 -1.09
N GLU A 25 -7.09 -7.39 -2.20
CA GLU A 25 -5.77 -8.03 -2.22
C GLU A 25 -4.63 -7.01 -2.08
N SER A 26 -4.88 -5.73 -2.40
CA SER A 26 -3.89 -4.67 -2.32
C SER A 26 -3.92 -3.97 -0.96
N LYS A 27 -2.73 -3.69 -0.43
CA LYS A 27 -2.52 -2.92 0.81
C LYS A 27 -2.39 -1.44 0.50
N ARG A 28 -2.81 -0.60 1.46
CA ARG A 28 -2.67 0.86 1.37
C ARG A 28 -1.96 1.45 2.57
N VAL A 29 -1.19 2.50 2.30
CA VAL A 29 -0.66 3.40 3.33
C VAL A 29 -1.01 4.84 2.98
N HIS A 30 -1.41 5.62 3.99
CA HIS A 30 -1.56 7.05 3.82
C HIS A 30 -0.21 7.75 4.03
N VAL A 31 0.15 8.60 3.07
CA VAL A 31 1.29 9.50 3.11
C VAL A 31 0.74 10.93 3.04
N ARG A 32 0.30 11.43 4.19
CA ARG A 32 -0.46 12.70 4.30
C ARG A 32 -1.71 12.67 3.41
N HIS A 33 -1.72 13.47 2.34
CA HIS A 33 -2.82 13.60 1.39
C HIS A 33 -2.76 12.56 0.26
N PHE A 34 -1.67 11.81 0.16
CA PHE A 34 -1.49 10.77 -0.85
C PHE A 34 -1.73 9.39 -0.25
N VAL A 35 -2.14 8.44 -1.08
CA VAL A 35 -2.26 7.03 -0.73
C VAL A 35 -1.30 6.25 -1.61
N LEU A 36 -0.45 5.45 -0.98
CA LEU A 36 0.41 4.48 -1.65
C LEU A 36 -0.28 3.13 -1.60
N VAL A 37 -0.54 2.57 -2.78
CA VAL A 37 -1.12 1.24 -2.96
C VAL A 37 -0.01 0.27 -3.35
N PHE A 38 0.06 -0.86 -2.67
CA PHE A 38 1.05 -1.89 -2.95
C PHE A 38 0.51 -3.29 -2.67
N ASP A 39 1.03 -4.27 -3.39
CA ASP A 39 0.76 -5.68 -3.14
C ASP A 39 1.93 -6.31 -2.41
N TYR A 40 1.62 -7.26 -1.53
CA TYR A 40 2.63 -8.07 -0.88
C TYR A 40 2.49 -9.53 -1.30
N LYS A 41 3.45 -10.00 -2.10
CA LYS A 41 3.55 -11.40 -2.50
C LYS A 41 4.38 -12.18 -1.48
N LYS A 42 3.71 -12.70 -0.44
CA LYS A 42 4.33 -13.47 0.66
C LYS A 42 5.18 -14.65 0.17
N LYS A 43 4.76 -15.35 -0.89
CA LYS A 43 5.51 -16.48 -1.47
C LYS A 43 6.85 -16.08 -2.07
N GLU A 44 6.94 -14.87 -2.62
CA GLU A 44 8.14 -14.34 -3.29
C GLU A 44 8.89 -13.34 -2.40
N ASN A 45 8.41 -13.09 -1.17
CA ASN A 45 8.82 -11.99 -0.30
C ASN A 45 8.98 -10.65 -1.06
N LYS A 46 8.02 -10.36 -1.94
CA LYS A 46 8.11 -9.24 -2.89
C LYS A 46 7.02 -8.22 -2.64
N ILE A 47 7.41 -6.96 -2.59
CA ILE A 47 6.50 -5.81 -2.50
C ILE A 47 6.40 -5.18 -3.89
N ILE A 48 5.18 -4.95 -4.37
CA ILE A 48 4.92 -4.34 -5.68
C ILE A 48 4.13 -3.05 -5.45
N PHE A 49 4.75 -1.90 -5.68
CA PHE A 49 4.05 -0.61 -5.63
C PHE A 49 3.21 -0.44 -6.90
N ARG A 50 1.91 -0.21 -6.72
CA ARG A 50 0.91 -0.16 -7.80
C ARG A 50 0.53 1.26 -8.18
N ASP A 51 0.23 2.09 -7.18
CA ASP A 51 -0.26 3.45 -7.39
C ASP A 51 0.17 4.37 -6.25
N PHE A 52 0.35 5.65 -6.55
CA PHE A 52 0.65 6.71 -5.59
C PHE A 52 0.03 8.02 -6.05
N ASP A 53 -1.15 8.33 -5.53
CA ASP A 53 -1.90 9.54 -5.90
C ASP A 53 -2.69 10.08 -4.71
N HIS A 54 -3.35 11.22 -4.90
CA HIS A 54 -4.19 11.84 -3.88
C HIS A 54 -5.34 10.91 -3.46
N HIS A 55 -5.65 10.87 -2.17
CA HIS A 55 -6.70 10.00 -1.62
C HIS A 55 -8.04 10.14 -2.36
N ASP A 56 -8.45 11.36 -2.72
CA ASP A 56 -9.68 11.59 -3.48
C ASP A 56 -9.70 10.83 -4.81
N LYS A 57 -8.59 10.84 -5.56
CA LYS A 57 -8.50 10.16 -6.85
C LYS A 57 -8.45 8.63 -6.70
N ILE A 58 -7.76 8.13 -5.68
CA ILE A 58 -7.62 6.69 -5.44
C ILE A 58 -8.95 6.05 -5.03
N TYR A 59 -9.81 6.77 -4.31
CA TYR A 59 -11.13 6.26 -3.91
C TYR A 59 -12.26 6.57 -4.91
N THR A 60 -12.01 7.46 -5.87
CA THR A 60 -12.98 7.85 -6.90
C THR A 60 -12.76 7.10 -8.23
N LYS A 61 -11.68 6.31 -8.33
CA LYS A 61 -11.47 5.32 -9.41
C LYS A 61 -12.39 4.13 -9.22
#